data_AF-A0A2V2GMX4-F1
#
_entry.id   AF-A0A2V2GMX4-F1
#
_cell.length_a   1.000
_cell.length_b   1.000
_cell.length_c   1.000
_cell.angle_alpha   90.00
_cell.angle_beta   90.00
_cell.angle_gamma   90.00
#
_symmetry.space_group_name_H-M   'P 1'
#
loop_
_entity.id
_entity.type
_entity.pdbx_description
1 polymer ?
#
loop_
_entity_poly.entity_id
_entity_poly.type
_entity_poly.pdbx_seq_one_letter_code
_entity_poly.pdbx_strand_id
1 'polypeptide(L)'
;MIKTSKEIAVIALMVALLIAGQFVLSGVQGVEVVTVLFFSFCYVFGVKRGIAVAAAYSLLRNIYFGFFPQVILLYLAYYPLFAVVAGLTGRWLKKSGMHVALKIVICAAVAAVCTALFTLLDDVITPLYFGYSAASREAYFYASLPVMLTQVICAAATVAVLFFPLTKIFSVVKL
;
A
#
# COMPACT_ATOMS: atom_id res chain seq x y z
N MET A 1 3.52 3.50 21.18
CA MET A 1 2.40 4.24 21.81
C MET A 1 2.09 5.46 20.97
N ILE A 2 0.89 5.47 20.38
CA ILE A 2 0.23 6.67 19.88
C ILE A 2 -0.11 7.49 21.12
N LYS A 3 0.32 8.76 21.18
CA LYS A 3 0.29 9.53 22.44
C LYS A 3 -0.74 10.63 22.45
N THR A 4 -1.25 11.04 21.29
CA THR A 4 -2.15 12.20 21.18
C THR A 4 -3.42 11.86 20.42
N SER A 5 -4.54 12.47 20.81
CA SER A 5 -5.83 12.32 20.13
C SER A 5 -5.76 12.78 18.66
N LYS A 6 -4.88 13.74 18.35
CA LYS A 6 -4.60 14.20 16.98
C LYS A 6 -4.00 13.10 16.10
N GLU A 7 -3.07 12.30 16.64
CA GLU A 7 -2.49 11.18 15.90
C GLU A 7 -3.55 10.12 15.57
N ILE A 8 -4.44 9.80 16.53
CA ILE A 8 -5.54 8.86 16.31
C ILE A 8 -6.47 9.37 15.23
N ALA A 9 -6.85 10.65 15.28
CA ALA A 9 -7.72 11.26 14.27
C ALA A 9 -7.10 11.20 12.86
N VAL A 10 -5.80 11.49 12.73
CA VAL A 10 -5.10 11.42 11.43
C VAL A 10 -5.03 9.97 10.92
N ILE A 11 -4.80 9.00 11.80
CA ILE A 11 -4.82 7.57 11.42
C ILE A 11 -6.22 7.19 10.93
N ALA A 12 -7.27 7.55 11.66
CA ALA A 12 -8.66 7.24 11.29
C ALA A 12 -9.06 7.89 9.96
N LEU A 13 -8.71 9.17 9.76
CA LEU A 13 -8.93 9.88 8.50
C LEU A 13 -8.18 9.22 7.34
N MET A 14 -6.95 8.78 7.56
CA MET A 14 -6.18 8.10 6.53
C MET A 14 -6.84 6.76 6.16
N VAL A 15 -7.26 5.97 7.15
CA VAL A 15 -7.98 4.71 6.90
C VAL A 15 -9.27 4.97 6.10
N ALA A 16 -10.06 5.96 6.49
CA ALA A 16 -11.27 6.34 5.76
C ALA A 16 -10.97 6.76 4.32
N LEU A 17 -9.90 7.53 4.10
CA LEU A 17 -9.48 7.96 2.77
C LEU A 17 -9.03 6.78 1.89
N LEU A 18 -8.31 5.81 2.46
CA LEU A 18 -7.91 4.61 1.72
C LEU A 18 -9.13 3.77 1.30
N ILE A 19 -10.08 3.56 2.21
CA ILE A 19 -11.33 2.82 1.91
C ILE A 19 -12.16 3.56 0.86
N ALA A 20 -12.38 4.87 1.04
CA ALA A 20 -13.15 5.68 0.10
C ALA A 20 -12.48 5.74 -1.27
N GLY A 21 -11.16 5.92 -1.32
CA GLY A 21 -10.39 5.90 -2.56
C GLY A 21 -10.49 4.56 -3.28
N GLN A 22 -10.36 3.45 -2.56
CA GLN A 22 -10.57 2.11 -3.12
C GLN A 22 -12.00 1.92 -3.62
N PHE A 23 -12.99 2.41 -2.90
CA PHE A 23 -14.40 2.26 -3.27
C PHE A 23 -14.74 3.02 -4.56
N VAL A 24 -14.39 4.31 -4.62
CA VAL A 24 -14.68 5.17 -5.79
C VAL A 24 -14.01 4.66 -7.05
N LEU A 25 -12.81 4.08 -6.92
CA LEU A 25 -12.00 3.61 -8.05
C LEU A 25 -12.09 2.10 -8.28
N SER A 26 -12.96 1.40 -7.54
CA SER A 26 -13.15 -0.05 -7.66
C SER A 26 -13.60 -0.49 -9.06
N GLY A 27 -14.23 0.39 -9.82
CA GLY A 27 -14.65 0.14 -11.21
C GLY A 27 -13.54 0.23 -12.25
N VAL A 28 -12.34 0.75 -11.90
CA VAL A 28 -11.21 0.85 -12.84
C VAL A 28 -10.12 -0.12 -12.40
N GLN A 29 -9.98 -1.21 -13.15
CA GLN A 29 -8.94 -2.21 -12.87
C GLN A 29 -7.54 -1.58 -13.00
N GLY A 30 -6.68 -1.89 -12.03
CA GLY A 30 -5.29 -1.44 -12.01
C GLY A 30 -5.05 -0.06 -11.37
N VAL A 31 -6.08 0.69 -10.95
CA VAL A 31 -5.85 2.00 -10.32
C VAL A 31 -5.40 1.83 -8.86
N GLU A 32 -4.08 1.84 -8.68
CA GLU A 32 -3.39 1.64 -7.39
C GLU A 32 -3.38 2.91 -6.50
N VAL A 33 -4.56 3.52 -6.27
CA VAL A 33 -4.66 4.76 -5.47
C VAL A 33 -4.36 4.54 -3.99
N VAL A 34 -4.70 3.36 -3.46
CA VAL A 34 -4.33 2.96 -2.09
C VAL A 34 -2.81 3.00 -1.93
N THR A 35 -2.08 2.46 -2.91
CA THR A 35 -0.62 2.38 -2.90
C THR A 35 0.01 3.77 -2.80
N VAL A 36 -0.37 4.72 -3.66
CA VAL A 36 0.24 6.06 -3.63
C VAL A 36 -0.15 6.89 -2.39
N LEU A 37 -1.41 6.81 -1.97
CA LEU A 37 -1.88 7.50 -0.77
C LEU A 37 -1.16 6.97 0.47
N PHE A 38 -1.11 5.64 0.61
CA PHE A 38 -0.52 5.00 1.77
C PHE A 38 1.01 5.16 1.80
N PHE A 39 1.67 5.06 0.64
CA PHE A 39 3.11 5.28 0.53
C PHE A 39 3.48 6.71 0.94
N SER A 40 2.76 7.70 0.40
CA SER A 40 2.99 9.12 0.72
C SER A 40 2.75 9.42 2.21
N PHE A 41 1.73 8.81 2.80
CA PHE A 41 1.46 8.90 4.23
C PHE A 41 2.62 8.32 5.07
N CYS A 42 3.05 7.10 4.77
CA CYS A 42 4.15 6.44 5.48
C CYS A 42 5.48 7.20 5.31
N TYR A 43 5.72 7.77 4.15
CA TYR A 43 6.87 8.63 3.88
C TYR A 43 6.90 9.85 4.79
N VAL A 44 5.75 10.52 4.98
CA VAL A 44 5.65 11.74 5.78
C VAL A 44 5.64 11.45 7.28
N PHE A 45 4.73 10.60 7.72
CA PHE A 45 4.44 10.38 9.14
C PHE A 45 5.21 9.21 9.78
N GLY A 46 5.88 8.40 8.96
CA GLY A 46 6.77 7.33 9.38
C GLY A 46 6.09 5.99 9.66
N VAL A 47 6.94 4.99 9.91
CA VAL A 47 6.57 3.56 10.02
C VAL A 47 5.51 3.29 11.10
N LYS A 48 5.68 3.84 12.32
CA LYS A 48 4.80 3.51 13.46
C LYS A 48 3.33 3.84 13.19
N ARG A 49 3.07 5.01 12.61
CA ARG A 49 1.72 5.46 12.25
C ARG A 49 1.21 4.71 11.02
N GLY A 50 2.10 4.44 10.05
CA GLY A 50 1.81 3.59 8.90
C GLY A 50 1.31 2.19 9.28
N ILE A 51 1.98 1.51 10.22
CA ILE A 51 1.56 0.18 10.70
C ILE A 51 0.17 0.23 11.35
N ALA A 52 -0.14 1.27 12.12
CA ALA A 52 -1.45 1.44 12.73
C ALA A 52 -2.54 1.61 11.67
N VAL A 53 -2.29 2.44 10.64
CA VAL A 53 -3.18 2.59 9.47
C VAL A 53 -3.32 1.25 8.74
N ALA A 54 -2.23 0.54 8.47
CA ALA A 54 -2.24 -0.77 7.80
C ALA A 54 -3.14 -1.78 8.53
N ALA A 55 -2.99 -1.92 9.84
CA ALA A 55 -3.78 -2.86 10.63
C ALA A 55 -5.27 -2.47 10.61
N ALA A 56 -5.59 -1.20 10.87
CA ALA A 56 -6.98 -0.73 10.88
C ALA A 56 -7.66 -0.82 9.50
N TYR A 57 -6.94 -0.43 8.44
CA TYR A 57 -7.40 -0.55 7.06
C TYR A 57 -7.64 -2.02 6.69
N SER A 58 -6.70 -2.92 7.01
CA SER A 58 -6.83 -4.35 6.69
C SER A 58 -8.09 -4.95 7.33
N LEU A 59 -8.40 -4.59 8.57
CA LEU A 59 -9.60 -5.09 9.26
C LEU A 59 -10.88 -4.45 8.68
N LEU A 60 -10.91 -3.12 8.54
CA LEU A 60 -12.11 -2.40 8.10
C LEU A 60 -12.48 -2.71 6.64
N ARG A 61 -11.49 -2.91 5.77
CA ARG A 61 -11.69 -3.28 4.37
C ARG A 61 -12.51 -4.57 4.23
N ASN A 62 -12.32 -5.53 5.12
CA ASN A 62 -13.05 -6.81 5.09
C ASN A 62 -14.48 -6.70 5.63
N ILE A 63 -14.81 -5.65 6.38
CA ILE A 63 -16.19 -5.37 6.77
C ILE A 63 -16.94 -4.76 5.58
N TYR A 64 -16.27 -3.91 4.80
CA TYR A 64 -16.92 -3.15 3.73
C TYR A 64 -17.02 -3.90 2.39
N PHE A 65 -15.95 -4.58 1.96
CA PHE A 65 -15.87 -5.25 0.65
C PHE A 65 -16.17 -6.75 0.68
N GLY A 66 -16.71 -7.24 1.79
CA GLY A 66 -16.98 -8.65 2.03
C GLY A 66 -15.87 -9.34 2.84
N PHE A 67 -16.29 -10.33 3.61
CA PHE A 67 -15.44 -11.03 4.56
C PHE A 67 -14.74 -12.21 3.90
N PHE A 68 -13.46 -12.02 3.56
CA PHE A 68 -12.60 -13.03 2.95
C PHE A 68 -11.37 -13.29 3.85
N PRO A 69 -11.37 -14.35 4.68
CA PRO A 69 -10.31 -14.57 5.67
C PRO A 69 -8.91 -14.66 5.08
N GLN A 70 -8.77 -15.24 3.88
CA GLN A 70 -7.49 -15.31 3.17
C GLN A 70 -6.96 -13.91 2.83
N VAL A 71 -7.85 -12.97 2.52
CA VAL A 71 -7.50 -11.58 2.22
C VAL A 71 -7.09 -10.84 3.50
N ILE A 72 -7.71 -11.15 4.64
CA ILE A 72 -7.27 -10.63 5.96
C ILE A 72 -5.82 -11.04 6.23
N LEU A 73 -5.49 -12.32 6.04
CA LEU A 73 -4.14 -12.84 6.26
C LEU A 73 -3.13 -12.14 5.35
N LEU A 74 -3.44 -12.04 4.05
CA LEU A 74 -2.61 -11.33 3.08
C LEU A 74 -2.40 -9.86 3.49
N TYR A 75 -3.48 -9.16 3.85
CA TYR A 75 -3.42 -7.72 4.11
C TYR A 75 -2.70 -7.40 5.43
N LEU A 76 -2.96 -8.18 6.49
CA LEU A 76 -2.25 -8.04 7.75
C LEU A 76 -0.76 -8.42 7.66
N ALA A 77 -0.39 -9.31 6.76
CA ALA A 77 1.01 -9.59 6.48
C ALA A 77 1.65 -8.47 5.64
N TYR A 78 0.99 -8.08 4.56
CA TYR A 78 1.55 -7.19 3.55
C TYR A 78 1.59 -5.71 3.97
N TYR A 79 0.46 -5.13 4.38
CA TYR A 79 0.40 -3.67 4.59
C TYR A 79 1.32 -3.16 5.70
N PRO A 80 1.55 -3.90 6.81
CA PRO A 80 2.56 -3.51 7.79
C PRO A 80 3.99 -3.54 7.21
N LEU A 81 4.33 -4.56 6.41
CA LEU A 81 5.62 -4.62 5.73
C LEU A 81 5.78 -3.47 4.73
N PHE A 82 4.73 -3.17 3.96
CA PHE A 82 4.68 -2.01 3.08
C PHE A 82 4.93 -0.71 3.85
N ALA A 83 4.28 -0.53 5.00
CA ALA A 83 4.46 0.66 5.84
C ALA A 83 5.90 0.80 6.35
N VAL A 84 6.55 -0.32 6.68
CA VAL A 84 7.97 -0.36 7.06
C VAL A 84 8.84 0.09 5.89
N VAL A 85 8.69 -0.54 4.71
CA VAL A 85 9.49 -0.22 3.52
C VAL A 85 9.31 1.24 3.09
N ALA A 86 8.06 1.71 2.98
CA ALA A 86 7.76 3.08 2.59
C ALA A 86 8.26 4.10 3.63
N GLY A 87 8.07 3.83 4.92
CA GLY A 87 8.52 4.72 6.00
C GLY A 87 10.04 4.77 6.15
N LEU A 88 10.74 3.64 5.95
CA LEU A 88 12.22 3.60 5.94
C LEU A 88 12.79 4.31 4.72
N THR A 89 12.22 4.07 3.54
CA THR A 89 12.55 4.81 2.30
C THR A 89 12.42 6.31 2.53
N GLY A 90 11.32 6.75 3.18
CA GLY A 90 11.13 8.15 3.51
C GLY A 90 12.16 8.72 4.48
N ARG A 91 12.52 7.98 5.52
CA ARG A 91 13.56 8.39 6.47
C ARG A 91 14.93 8.53 5.79
N TRP A 92 15.28 7.61 4.91
CA TRP A 92 16.55 7.61 4.19
C TRP A 92 16.62 8.76 3.17
N LEU A 93 15.61 8.89 2.30
CA LEU A 93 15.58 9.93 1.26
C LEU A 93 15.50 11.35 1.83
N LYS A 94 14.86 11.55 3.00
CA LYS A 94 14.86 12.87 3.65
C LYS A 94 16.25 13.30 4.11
N LYS A 95 17.15 12.35 4.44
CA LYS A 95 18.51 12.61 4.90
C LYS A 95 19.54 12.70 3.78
N SER A 96 19.28 12.08 2.62
CA SER A 96 20.28 11.92 1.55
C SER A 96 20.62 13.18 0.75
N GLY A 97 19.95 14.32 0.99
CA GLY A 97 20.20 15.56 0.24
C GLY A 97 19.86 15.51 -1.27
N MET A 98 19.30 14.39 -1.75
CA MET A 98 19.07 14.15 -3.18
C MET A 98 18.05 15.12 -3.81
N HIS A 99 18.21 15.36 -5.12
CA HIS A 99 17.24 16.07 -5.94
C HIS A 99 15.84 15.43 -5.88
N VAL A 100 14.81 16.26 -5.94
CA VAL A 100 13.40 15.84 -5.82
C VAL A 100 13.00 14.83 -6.90
N ALA A 101 13.46 15.02 -8.14
CA ALA A 101 13.16 14.10 -9.24
C ALA A 101 13.65 12.67 -8.95
N LEU A 102 14.88 12.53 -8.46
CA LEU A 102 15.44 11.22 -8.14
C LEU A 102 14.73 10.55 -6.95
N LYS A 103 14.25 11.34 -5.97
CA LYS A 103 13.40 10.83 -4.88
C LYS A 103 12.10 10.25 -5.41
N ILE A 104 11.45 10.93 -6.35
CA ILE A 104 10.20 10.46 -6.97
C ILE A 104 10.43 9.14 -7.70
N VAL A 105 11.51 9.04 -8.49
CA VAL A 105 11.86 7.81 -9.22
C VAL A 105 12.08 6.65 -8.27
N ILE A 106 12.84 6.84 -7.19
CA ILE A 106 13.06 5.79 -6.19
C ILE A 106 11.75 5.40 -5.51
N CYS A 107 10.92 6.36 -5.11
CA CYS A 107 9.63 6.07 -4.49
C CYS A 107 8.72 5.27 -5.44
N ALA A 108 8.67 5.64 -6.72
CA ALA A 108 7.89 4.93 -7.73
C ALA A 108 8.41 3.49 -7.94
N ALA A 109 9.74 3.31 -8.01
CA ALA A 109 10.34 1.99 -8.13
C ALA A 109 10.07 1.11 -6.89
N VAL A 110 10.19 1.66 -5.69
CA VAL A 110 9.89 0.94 -4.44
C VAL A 110 8.42 0.55 -4.39
N ALA A 111 7.51 1.46 -4.74
CA ALA A 111 6.08 1.16 -4.79
C ALA A 111 5.77 0.06 -5.81
N ALA A 112 6.35 0.14 -7.00
CA ALA A 112 6.22 -0.89 -8.05
C ALA A 112 6.68 -2.27 -7.57
N VAL A 113 7.85 -2.36 -6.93
CA VAL A 113 8.37 -3.61 -6.36
C VAL A 113 7.45 -4.12 -5.25
N CYS A 114 6.98 -3.24 -4.36
CA CYS A 114 6.03 -3.60 -3.33
C CYS A 114 4.72 -4.15 -3.93
N THR A 115 4.20 -3.55 -5.00
CA THR A 115 2.98 -4.03 -5.67
C THR A 115 3.19 -5.39 -6.34
N ALA A 116 4.35 -5.64 -6.93
CA ALA A 116 4.69 -6.98 -7.42
C ALA A 116 4.73 -7.99 -6.27
N LEU A 117 5.38 -7.65 -5.15
CA LEU A 117 5.46 -8.49 -3.95
C LEU A 117 4.09 -8.79 -3.33
N PHE A 118 3.13 -7.87 -3.44
CA PHE A 118 1.75 -8.12 -3.01
C PHE A 118 1.15 -9.30 -3.78
N THR A 119 1.26 -9.26 -5.11
CA THR A 119 0.71 -10.30 -5.98
C THR A 119 1.43 -11.63 -5.77
N LEU A 120 2.76 -11.61 -5.69
CA LEU A 120 3.54 -12.81 -5.40
C LEU A 120 3.21 -13.42 -4.03
N LEU A 121 2.92 -12.58 -3.03
CA LEU A 121 2.50 -13.07 -1.72
C LEU A 121 1.10 -13.68 -1.79
N ASP A 122 0.19 -13.10 -2.57
CA ASP A 122 -1.14 -13.68 -2.83
C ASP A 122 -1.05 -15.02 -3.58
N ASP A 123 -0.18 -15.13 -4.58
CA ASP A 123 0.12 -16.37 -5.32
C ASP A 123 0.66 -17.50 -4.43
N VAL A 124 1.12 -17.18 -3.22
CA VAL A 124 1.49 -18.16 -2.20
C VAL A 124 0.35 -18.39 -1.21
N ILE A 125 -0.19 -17.32 -0.62
CA ILE A 125 -1.19 -17.41 0.46
C ILE A 125 -2.49 -18.03 -0.05
N THR A 126 -3.01 -17.59 -1.19
CA THR A 126 -4.30 -18.03 -1.72
C THR A 126 -4.28 -19.53 -2.06
N PRO A 127 -3.30 -20.05 -2.83
CA PRO A 127 -3.20 -21.49 -3.08
C PRO A 127 -2.98 -22.34 -1.82
N LEU A 128 -2.23 -21.84 -0.83
CA LEU A 128 -2.05 -22.55 0.44
C LEU A 128 -3.35 -22.59 1.25
N TYR A 129 -4.09 -21.49 1.29
CA TYR A 129 -5.34 -21.38 2.04
C TYR A 129 -6.44 -22.29 1.48
N PHE A 130 -6.57 -22.35 0.15
CA PHE A 130 -7.59 -23.17 -0.52
C PHE A 130 -7.13 -24.60 -0.84
N GLY A 131 -5.87 -24.96 -0.54
CA GLY A 131 -5.37 -26.32 -0.78
C GLY A 131 -5.25 -26.68 -2.27
N TYR A 132 -4.80 -25.75 -3.10
CA TYR A 132 -4.68 -25.97 -4.55
C TYR A 132 -3.69 -27.09 -4.90
N SER A 133 -4.05 -27.87 -5.93
CA SER A 133 -3.14 -28.81 -6.57
C SER A 133 -1.95 -28.09 -7.23
N ALA A 134 -0.88 -28.81 -7.57
CA ALA A 134 0.28 -28.22 -8.25
C ALA A 134 -0.12 -27.53 -9.57
N ALA A 135 -0.93 -28.21 -10.41
CA ALA A 135 -1.42 -27.66 -11.67
C ALA A 135 -2.30 -26.40 -11.46
N SER A 136 -3.17 -26.40 -10.44
CA SER A 136 -4.02 -25.25 -10.12
C SER A 136 -3.21 -24.06 -9.62
N ARG A 137 -2.14 -24.30 -8.85
CA ARG A 137 -1.22 -23.26 -8.36
C ARG A 137 -0.45 -22.62 -9.51
N GLU A 138 0.07 -23.42 -10.43
CA GLU A 138 0.75 -22.91 -11.63
C GLU A 138 -0.19 -22.09 -12.50
N ALA A 139 -1.41 -22.60 -12.75
CA ALA A 139 -2.42 -21.86 -13.50
C ALA A 139 -2.78 -20.51 -12.84
N TYR A 140 -2.91 -20.48 -11.51
CA TYR A 140 -3.16 -19.25 -10.75
C TYR A 140 -2.02 -18.24 -10.91
N PHE A 141 -0.78 -18.69 -10.75
CA PHE A 141 0.41 -17.84 -10.90
C PHE A 141 0.52 -17.25 -12.31
N TYR A 142 0.33 -18.05 -13.37
CA TYR A 142 0.40 -17.51 -14.74
C TYR A 142 -0.76 -16.55 -15.04
N ALA A 143 -1.94 -16.80 -14.47
CA ALA A 143 -3.08 -15.91 -14.61
C ALA A 143 -2.91 -14.58 -13.86
N SER A 144 -2.09 -14.54 -12.80
CA SER A 144 -1.83 -13.32 -12.03
C SER A 144 -0.88 -12.35 -12.75
N LEU A 145 0.03 -12.85 -13.60
CA LEU A 145 1.09 -12.02 -14.23
C LEU A 145 0.58 -10.80 -15.02
N PRO A 146 -0.47 -10.89 -15.88
CA PRO A 146 -0.97 -9.72 -16.60
C PRO A 146 -1.56 -8.65 -15.67
N VAL A 147 -2.23 -9.11 -14.60
CA VAL A 147 -2.81 -8.24 -13.57
C VAL A 147 -1.68 -7.56 -12.79
N MET A 148 -0.69 -8.34 -12.34
CA MET A 148 0.51 -7.84 -11.66
C MET A 148 1.20 -6.76 -12.50
N LEU A 149 1.45 -7.02 -13.79
CA LEU A 149 2.11 -6.07 -14.68
C LEU A 149 1.33 -4.74 -14.75
N THR A 150 0.01 -4.83 -14.92
CA THR A 150 -0.86 -3.65 -14.97
C THR A 150 -0.78 -2.86 -13.67
N GLN A 151 -0.90 -3.54 -12.52
CA GLN A 151 -0.84 -2.90 -11.20
C GLN A 151 0.53 -2.27 -10.94
N VAL A 152 1.62 -2.92 -11.32
CA VAL A 152 3.00 -2.42 -11.16
C VAL A 152 3.19 -1.13 -11.97
N ILE A 153 2.75 -1.10 -13.22
CA ILE A 153 2.83 0.09 -14.08
C ILE A 153 1.98 1.22 -13.49
N CYS A 154 0.76 0.93 -13.08
CA CYS A 154 -0.13 1.93 -12.51
C CYS A 154 0.38 2.46 -11.15
N ALA A 155 0.94 1.61 -10.29
CA ALA A 155 1.56 2.02 -9.04
C ALA A 155 2.76 2.95 -9.31
N ALA A 156 3.63 2.59 -10.24
CA ALA A 156 4.76 3.43 -10.63
C ALA A 156 4.29 4.80 -11.17
N ALA A 157 3.32 4.80 -12.08
CA ALA A 157 2.80 6.02 -12.70
C ALA A 157 2.09 6.93 -11.69
N THR A 158 1.19 6.37 -10.88
CA THR A 158 0.45 7.13 -9.87
C THR A 158 1.37 7.71 -8.81
N VAL A 159 2.36 6.95 -8.33
CA VAL A 159 3.37 7.46 -7.40
C VAL A 159 4.24 8.53 -8.05
N ALA A 160 4.69 8.33 -9.29
CA ALA A 160 5.49 9.33 -9.99
C ALA A 160 4.77 10.69 -10.10
N VAL A 161 3.45 10.68 -10.34
CA VAL A 161 2.64 11.89 -10.51
C VAL A 161 2.19 12.49 -9.18
N LEU A 162 1.64 11.68 -8.27
CA LEU A 162 0.92 12.17 -7.09
C LEU A 162 1.76 12.22 -5.81
N PHE A 163 2.92 11.56 -5.77
CA PHE A 163 3.74 11.52 -4.56
C PHE A 163 4.16 12.93 -4.08
N PHE A 164 4.61 13.78 -4.99
CA PHE A 164 5.04 15.13 -4.64
C PHE A 164 3.92 16.03 -4.09
N PRO A 165 2.75 16.17 -4.77
CA PRO A 165 1.66 16.97 -4.22
C PRO A 165 1.12 16.39 -2.90
N LEU A 166 0.98 15.07 -2.79
CA LEU A 166 0.47 14.43 -1.56
C LEU A 166 1.41 14.64 -0.38
N THR A 167 2.72 14.47 -0.58
CA THR A 167 3.70 14.69 0.50
C THR A 167 3.70 16.15 0.99
N LYS A 168 3.51 17.12 0.09
CA LYS A 168 3.31 18.52 0.48
C LYS A 168 2.06 18.72 1.34
N ILE A 169 0.91 18.20 0.90
CA ILE A 169 -0.36 18.30 1.64
C ILE A 169 -0.22 17.67 3.03
N PHE A 170 0.32 16.46 3.10
CA PHE A 170 0.51 15.77 4.38
C PHE A 170 1.51 16.49 5.30
N SER A 171 2.52 17.16 4.75
CA SER A 171 3.49 17.90 5.56
C SER A 171 2.91 19.14 6.27
N VAL A 172 1.74 19.64 5.83
CA VAL A 172 1.03 20.74 6.50
C VAL A 172 0.48 20.29 7.86
N VAL A 173 0.16 19.00 8.00
CA VAL A 173 -0.41 18.44 9.23
C VAL A 173 0.71 18.23 10.25
N LYS A 174 0.73 19.07 11.29
CA LYS A 174 1.68 18.96 12.41
C LYS A 174 1.11 18.02 13.48
N LEU A 175 1.77 16.89 13.67
CA LEU A 175 1.48 15.86 14.68
C LEU A 175 2.44 15.93 15.86
#